data_AF-A0A2V7MG30-F1
#
_entry.id   AF-A0A2V7MG30-F1
#
_cell.length_a   1.000
_cell.length_b   1.000
_cell.length_c   1.000
_cell.angle_alpha   90.00
_cell.angle_beta   90.00
_cell.angle_gamma   90.00
#
_symmetry.space_group_name_H-M   'P 1'
#
loop_
_entity.id
_entity.type
_entity.pdbx_description
1 polymer ?
#
loop_
_entity_poly.entity_id
_entity_poly.type
_entity_poly.pdbx_seq_one_letter_code
_entity_poly.pdbx_strand_id
1 'polypeptide(L)' 'KRTQRGGSFLCTDQYCSRYTVGTRGKGEVSTGTNHLGFRCVLSPPSKTN' A
#
# COMPACT_ATOMS: atom_id res chain seq x y z
N LYS A 1 -1.48 -3.45 13.41
CA LYS A 1 -2.15 -3.04 12.14
C LYS A 1 -1.30 -2.01 11.40
N ARG A 2 -1.15 -2.10 10.08
CA ARG A 2 -0.37 -1.20 9.22
C ARG A 2 -1.24 -0.64 8.09
N THR A 3 -0.82 0.48 7.51
CA THR A 3 -1.54 1.12 6.40
C THR A 3 -1.14 0.49 5.08
N GLN A 4 -2.12 0.15 4.24
CA GLN A 4 -1.94 -0.29 2.86
C GLN A 4 -2.52 0.77 1.92
N ARG A 5 -1.96 0.93 0.71
CA ARG A 5 -2.41 1.91 -0.28
C ARG A 5 -2.30 1.34 -1.69
N GLY A 6 -3.04 1.92 -2.62
CA GLY A 6 -2.95 1.63 -4.06
C GLY A 6 -3.97 0.63 -4.59
N GLY A 7 -4.77 0.01 -3.71
CA GLY A 7 -5.75 -1.01 -4.12
C GLY A 7 -5.08 -2.27 -4.67
N SER A 8 -5.84 -3.05 -5.41
CA SER A 8 -5.38 -4.28 -6.07
C SER A 8 -6.20 -4.55 -7.33
N PHE A 9 -5.84 -5.59 -8.09
CA PHE A 9 -6.55 -6.02 -9.29
C PHE A 9 -7.99 -6.48 -9.05
N LEU A 10 -8.38 -6.70 -7.78
CA LEU A 10 -9.75 -7.05 -7.40
C LEU A 10 -10.66 -5.82 -7.19
N CYS A 11 -10.11 -4.61 -7.26
CA CYS A 11 -10.88 -3.39 -7.01
C CYS A 11 -11.78 -3.02 -8.20
N THR A 12 -12.96 -2.49 -7.90
CA THR A 12 -14.03 -2.14 -8.86
C THR A 12 -14.86 -0.99 -8.28
N ASP A 13 -15.44 -0.15 -9.13
CA ASP A 13 -16.27 0.99 -8.72
C ASP A 13 -17.50 0.61 -7.89
N GLN A 14 -18.00 -0.63 -8.05
CA GLN A 14 -19.20 -1.08 -7.36
C GLN A 14 -18.93 -1.56 -5.93
N TYR A 15 -17.71 -1.99 -5.62
CA TYR A 15 -17.41 -2.66 -4.33
C TYR A 15 -16.19 -2.08 -3.61
N CYS A 16 -15.16 -1.64 -4.35
CA CYS A 16 -13.91 -1.17 -3.77
C CYS A 16 -13.22 -0.15 -4.68
N SER A 17 -13.33 1.13 -4.33
CA SER A 17 -12.65 2.25 -5.00
C SER A 17 -11.26 2.56 -4.41
N ARG A 18 -10.61 1.60 -3.73
CA ARG A 18 -9.32 1.82 -3.05
C ARG A 18 -8.11 1.91 -3.98
N TYR A 19 -8.32 1.77 -5.29
CA TYR A 19 -7.28 2.04 -6.29
C TYR A 19 -7.04 3.54 -6.46
N THR A 20 -7.98 4.40 -6.05
CA THR A 20 -7.85 5.86 -6.16
C THR A 20 -6.80 6.41 -5.19
N VAL A 21 -6.01 7.38 -5.67
CA VAL A 21 -4.99 8.08 -4.87
C VAL A 21 -5.63 8.76 -3.66
N GLY A 22 -5.03 8.58 -2.49
CA GLY A 22 -5.53 9.13 -1.22
C GLY A 22 -6.29 8.14 -0.35
N THR A 23 -6.84 7.07 -0.94
CA THR A 23 -7.49 6.01 -0.18
C THR A 23 -6.48 5.20 0.65
N ARG A 24 -6.94 4.66 1.78
CA ARG A 24 -6.10 3.92 2.74
C ARG A 24 -6.81 2.68 3.26
N GLY A 25 -6.13 1.55 3.12
CA GLY A 25 -6.47 0.27 3.70
C GLY A 25 -5.77 0.04 5.03
N LYS A 26 -6.25 -0.95 5.77
CA LYS A 26 -5.91 -1.19 7.17
C LYS A 26 -5.68 -2.70 7.30
N GLY A 27 -4.43 -3.14 7.23
CA GLY A 27 -4.04 -4.57 7.24
C GLY A 27 -3.38 -4.99 8.54
N GLU A 28 -3.59 -6.23 8.95
CA GLU A 28 -2.84 -6.89 10.03
C GLU A 28 -1.45 -7.30 9.47
N VAL A 29 -0.42 -7.42 10.32
CA VAL A 29 0.98 -7.55 9.88
C VAL A 29 1.33 -8.98 9.49
N SER A 30 0.74 -9.99 10.14
CA SER A 30 0.95 -11.41 9.83
C SER A 30 0.08 -11.91 8.67
N THR A 31 -0.94 -11.16 8.26
CA THR A 31 -1.86 -11.52 7.18
C THR A 31 -1.23 -11.26 5.80
N GLY A 32 -1.00 -12.32 5.03
CA GLY A 32 -0.58 -12.27 3.63
C GLY A 32 -1.68 -12.77 2.68
N THR A 33 -1.86 -12.10 1.53
CA THR A 33 -2.74 -12.56 0.46
C THR A 33 -2.09 -12.27 -0.90
N ASN A 34 -2.56 -12.92 -1.95
CA ASN A 34 -2.04 -12.82 -3.32
C ASN A 34 -2.20 -11.44 -3.98
N HIS A 35 -3.02 -10.56 -3.42
CA HIS A 35 -3.32 -9.23 -3.97
C HIS A 35 -2.75 -8.10 -3.10
N LEU A 36 -1.86 -8.43 -2.16
CA LEU A 36 -1.17 -7.49 -1.28
C LEU A 36 0.34 -7.57 -1.52
N GLY A 37 1.00 -6.40 -1.56
CA GLY A 37 2.44 -6.27 -1.70
C GLY A 37 2.96 -5.00 -1.03
N PHE A 38 4.27 -4.76 -1.14
CA PHE A 38 4.92 -3.56 -0.61
C PHE A 38 6.05 -3.11 -1.52
N ARG A 39 6.44 -1.83 -1.38
CA ARG A 39 7.64 -1.28 -2.00
C ARG A 39 8.53 -0.68 -0.94
N CYS A 40 9.83 -0.81 -1.11
CA CYS A 40 10.82 -0.19 -0.24
C CYS A 40 11.08 1.25 -0.66
N VAL A 41 11.63 2.03 0.26
CA VAL A 41 12.14 3.39 0.00
C VAL A 41 13.54 3.50 0.59
N LEU A 42 14.43 4.23 -0.08
CA LEU A 42 15.77 4.55 0.40
C LEU A 42 15.81 6.02 0.83
N SER A 43 16.38 6.29 1.99
CA SER A 43 16.67 7.67 2.42
C SER A 43 17.76 8.28 1.54
N PRO A 44 17.69 9.58 1.20
CA PRO A 44 18.74 10.22 0.43
C PRO A 44 20.09 10.13 1.18
N PRO A 45 21.24 10.04 0.46
CA PRO A 45 22.55 10.02 1.09
C PRO A 45 22.77 11.31 1.89
N SER A 46 23.31 11.20 3.10
CA SER A 46 23.70 12.35 3.91
C SER A 46 24.77 13.13 3.15
N LYS A 47 24.55 14.42 2.89
CA LYS A 47 25.60 15.30 2.38
C LYS A 47 26.67 15.42 3.46
N THR A 48 27.82 14.78 3.27
CA THR A 48 29.03 15.07 4.06
C THR A 48 29.62 16.37 3.51
N ASN A 49 29.94 17.32 4.38
CA ASN A 49 30.71 18.52 4.01
C ASN A 49 32.11 18.14 3.51
#